data_AF-A0A4C1THJ2-F1
#
_entry.id   AF-A0A4C1THJ2-F1
#
_cell.length_a   1.000
_cell.length_b   1.000
_cell.length_c   1.000
_cell.angle_alpha   90.00
_cell.angle_beta   90.00
_cell.angle_gamma   90.00
#
_symmetry.space_group_name_H-M   'P 1'
#
loop_
_entity.id
_entity.type
_entity.pdbx_description
1 polymer ?
#
loop_
_entity_poly.entity_id
_entity_poly.type
_entity_poly.pdbx_seq_one_letter_code
_entity_poly.pdbx_strand_id
1 'polypeptide(L)'
;MTEVLRILNKLLTEHFERATERRQKRADEDYDEVVEEQLADEDNEDVYGLSRVADVLHALLSAYRDHFYPHLDHLLPHLVQLLAPARPYTDRQWAICIFDDVIEFGGPACVKYKDIFLEPIVNGLRDPAPDVRQAASYGCGVLAQFGGEQFAGTCAQVVPLLAAIVSEPDCRSIEKLSATENAISAVAKIIKYNHSQINRDETIRHWLTWLPVVEDAEEAPHVYELLCELAAGGHPALATPDALPRLLALLAEAFLRDAVPETSPVYAQMVNLVRQIQSNGELFSACLMQLSNEHQQALSQALSA
;
A
#
# COMPACT_ATOMS: atom_id res chain seq x y z
N MET A 1 17.31 -5.73 -24.35
CA MET A 1 17.64 -4.95 -23.14
C MET A 1 18.29 -3.60 -23.47
N THR A 2 19.39 -3.56 -24.22
CA THR A 2 20.12 -2.30 -24.54
C THR A 2 19.22 -1.17 -25.07
N GLU A 3 18.36 -1.47 -26.05
CA GLU A 3 17.48 -0.46 -26.63
C GLU A 3 16.42 0.05 -25.65
N VAL A 4 15.89 -0.83 -24.80
CA VAL A 4 14.92 -0.47 -23.76
C VAL A 4 15.58 0.49 -22.77
N LEU A 5 16.78 0.17 -22.28
CA LEU A 5 17.53 1.06 -21.38
C LEU A 5 17.87 2.40 -22.04
N ARG A 6 18.20 2.41 -23.33
CA ARG A 6 18.44 3.66 -24.07
C ARG A 6 17.20 4.55 -24.09
N ILE A 7 16.02 3.96 -24.32
CA ILE A 7 14.74 4.69 -24.32
C ILE A 7 14.41 5.19 -22.91
N LEU A 8 14.54 4.36 -21.88
CA LEU A 8 14.28 4.75 -20.48
C LEU A 8 15.18 5.91 -20.03
N ASN A 9 16.48 5.84 -20.31
CA ASN A 9 17.42 6.94 -20.02
C ASN A 9 17.02 8.22 -20.73
N LYS A 10 16.64 8.12 -22.02
CA LYS A 10 16.18 9.27 -22.79
C LYS A 10 14.95 9.91 -22.14
N LEU A 11 13.91 9.12 -21.84
CA LEU A 11 12.67 9.62 -21.26
C LEU A 11 12.90 10.29 -19.89
N LEU A 12 13.71 9.68 -19.03
CA LEU A 12 14.06 10.24 -17.72
C LEU A 12 14.89 11.51 -17.85
N THR A 13 15.82 11.58 -18.80
CA THR A 13 16.60 12.80 -19.07
C THR A 13 15.69 13.93 -19.52
N GLU A 14 14.84 13.68 -20.51
CA GLU A 14 13.92 14.70 -21.03
C GLU A 14 12.90 15.15 -19.98
N HIS A 15 12.46 14.27 -19.06
CA HIS A 15 11.64 14.64 -17.90
C HIS A 15 12.30 15.74 -17.04
N PHE A 16 13.59 15.59 -16.74
CA PHE A 16 14.32 16.59 -15.94
C PHE A 16 14.57 17.89 -16.70
N GLU A 17 14.84 17.81 -18.01
CA GLU A 17 14.99 18.97 -18.88
C GLU A 17 13.68 19.77 -18.93
N ARG A 18 12.55 19.12 -19.23
CA ARG A 18 11.23 19.77 -19.26
C ARG A 18 10.82 20.34 -17.91
N ALA A 19 11.11 19.64 -16.81
CA ALA A 19 10.89 20.18 -15.46
C ALA A 19 11.72 21.44 -15.18
N THR A 20 12.93 21.54 -15.73
CA THR A 20 13.78 22.72 -15.62
C THR A 20 13.24 23.87 -16.48
N GLU A 21 12.83 23.59 -17.71
CA GLU A 21 12.20 24.55 -18.62
C GLU A 21 10.92 25.13 -18.02
N ARG A 22 10.02 24.29 -17.48
CA ARG A 22 8.82 24.74 -16.77
C ARG A 22 9.15 25.69 -15.62
N ARG A 23 10.19 25.36 -14.83
CA ARG A 23 10.64 26.23 -13.73
C ARG A 23 11.16 27.57 -14.23
N GLN A 24 11.86 27.60 -15.36
CA GLN A 24 12.35 28.84 -15.98
C GLN A 24 11.20 29.68 -16.50
N LYS A 25 10.22 29.08 -17.19
CA LYS A 25 9.01 29.77 -17.68
C LYS A 25 8.22 30.42 -16.54
N ARG A 26 8.11 29.77 -15.37
CA ARG A 26 7.47 30.35 -14.17
C ARG A 26 8.22 31.53 -13.54
N ALA A 27 9.49 31.72 -13.90
CA ALA A 27 10.31 32.82 -13.41
C ALA A 27 10.45 33.97 -14.43
N ASP A 28 9.81 33.85 -15.60
CA ASP A 28 9.83 34.85 -16.66
C ASP A 28 8.93 36.06 -16.29
N GLU A 29 9.27 37.23 -16.84
CA GLU A 29 8.49 38.46 -16.66
C GLU A 29 7.12 38.37 -17.33
N ASP A 30 6.99 37.55 -18.38
CA ASP A 30 5.76 37.30 -19.14
C ASP A 30 4.86 36.22 -18.50
N TYR A 31 5.18 35.73 -17.31
CA TYR A 31 4.34 34.74 -16.62
C TYR A 31 2.97 35.31 -16.22
N ASP A 32 1.92 34.69 -16.73
CA ASP A 32 0.52 35.00 -16.41
C ASP A 32 -0.32 33.73 -16.18
N GLU A 33 -1.62 33.89 -15.93
CA GLU A 33 -2.54 32.77 -15.67
C GLU A 33 -2.67 31.82 -16.86
N VAL A 34 -2.56 32.31 -18.10
CA VAL A 34 -2.66 31.49 -19.32
C VAL A 34 -1.41 30.63 -19.46
N VAL A 35 -0.24 31.19 -19.14
CA VAL A 35 1.01 30.43 -19.08
C VAL A 35 0.95 29.35 -18.00
N GLU A 36 0.44 29.64 -16.80
CA GLU A 36 0.35 28.61 -15.74
C GLU A 36 -0.58 27.45 -16.11
N GLU A 37 -1.72 27.71 -16.77
CA GLU A 37 -2.61 26.65 -17.26
C GLU A 37 -1.88 25.72 -18.24
N GLN A 38 -1.14 26.29 -19.20
CA GLN A 38 -0.33 25.50 -20.13
C GLN A 38 0.77 24.71 -19.43
N LEU A 39 1.44 25.30 -18.44
CA LEU A 39 2.49 24.64 -17.67
C LEU A 39 1.95 23.51 -16.79
N ALA A 40 0.73 23.64 -16.29
CA ALA A 40 0.04 22.60 -15.54
C ALA A 40 -0.30 21.40 -16.45
N ASP A 41 -0.76 21.66 -17.68
CA ASP A 41 -0.99 20.62 -18.68
C ASP A 41 0.31 19.91 -19.08
N GLU A 42 1.39 20.67 -19.35
CA GLU A 42 2.73 20.11 -19.61
C GLU A 42 3.23 19.24 -18.43
N ASP A 43 2.95 19.64 -17.18
CA ASP A 43 3.33 18.89 -15.99
C ASP A 43 2.54 17.57 -15.86
N ASN A 44 1.24 17.60 -16.14
CA ASN A 44 0.39 16.41 -16.14
C ASN A 44 0.83 15.38 -17.19
N GLU A 45 1.20 15.84 -18.40
CA GLU A 45 1.74 14.97 -19.45
C GLU A 45 3.06 14.32 -19.03
N ASP A 46 3.93 15.05 -18.32
CA ASP A 46 5.19 14.53 -17.80
C ASP A 46 5.00 13.51 -16.69
N VAL A 47 4.08 13.76 -15.76
CA VAL A 47 3.71 12.80 -14.72
C VAL A 47 3.16 11.52 -15.34
N TYR A 48 2.34 11.64 -16.39
CA TYR A 48 1.87 10.49 -17.14
C TYR A 48 3.03 9.74 -17.83
N GLY A 49 3.96 10.46 -18.46
CA GLY A 49 5.18 9.86 -19.02
C GLY A 49 6.01 9.09 -18.00
N LEU A 50 6.16 9.64 -16.79
CA LEU A 50 6.87 8.99 -15.69
C LEU A 50 6.14 7.73 -15.21
N SER A 51 4.81 7.73 -15.15
CA SER A 51 4.02 6.52 -14.84
C SER A 51 4.27 5.38 -15.84
N ARG A 52 4.39 5.70 -17.14
CA ARG A 52 4.70 4.70 -18.18
C ARG A 52 6.13 4.17 -18.06
N VAL A 53 7.07 4.99 -17.61
CA VAL A 53 8.43 4.53 -17.26
C VAL A 53 8.37 3.56 -16.09
N ALA A 54 7.58 3.87 -15.05
CA ALA A 54 7.37 2.96 -13.92
C ALA A 54 6.76 1.63 -14.37
N ASP A 55 5.72 1.63 -15.22
CA ASP A 55 5.10 0.38 -15.73
C ASP A 55 6.11 -0.52 -16.48
N VAL A 56 6.99 0.08 -17.29
CA VAL A 56 8.03 -0.67 -18.00
C VAL A 56 9.02 -1.28 -17.01
N LEU A 57 9.41 -0.52 -15.98
CA LEU A 57 10.31 -1.01 -14.93
C LEU A 57 9.67 -2.11 -14.10
N HIS A 58 8.40 -1.95 -13.72
CA HIS A 58 7.59 -2.97 -13.07
C HIS A 58 7.60 -4.27 -13.86
N ALA A 59 7.26 -4.21 -15.17
CA ALA A 59 7.24 -5.40 -16.03
C ALA A 59 8.63 -6.07 -16.14
N LEU A 60 9.70 -5.29 -16.19
CA LEU A 60 11.07 -5.81 -16.23
C LEU A 60 11.48 -6.45 -14.90
N LEU A 61 11.18 -5.81 -13.76
CA LEU A 61 11.46 -6.33 -12.43
C LEU A 61 10.64 -7.58 -12.13
N SER A 62 9.36 -7.60 -12.48
CA SER A 62 8.50 -8.79 -12.33
C SER A 62 9.01 -9.98 -13.14
N ALA A 63 9.46 -9.74 -14.39
CA ALA A 63 9.92 -10.80 -15.29
C ALA A 63 11.34 -11.30 -14.96
N TYR A 64 12.27 -10.39 -14.67
CA TYR A 64 13.70 -10.71 -14.51
C TYR A 64 14.18 -10.69 -13.06
N ARG A 65 13.38 -10.16 -12.13
CA ARG A 65 13.69 -10.08 -10.70
C ARG A 65 15.05 -9.41 -10.45
N ASP A 66 15.82 -9.94 -9.50
CA ASP A 66 17.18 -9.52 -9.17
C ASP A 66 18.18 -9.61 -10.34
N HIS A 67 17.89 -10.40 -11.38
CA HIS A 67 18.74 -10.46 -12.58
C HIS A 67 18.66 -9.17 -13.41
N PHE A 68 17.64 -8.32 -13.19
CA PHE A 68 17.55 -7.01 -13.80
C PHE A 68 18.48 -5.97 -13.15
N TYR A 69 18.98 -6.23 -11.95
CA TYR A 69 19.75 -5.25 -11.16
C TYR A 69 20.96 -4.64 -11.88
N PRO A 70 21.80 -5.40 -12.64
CA PRO A 70 22.88 -4.80 -13.41
C PRO A 70 22.41 -3.76 -14.45
N HIS A 71 21.18 -3.90 -14.93
CA HIS A 71 20.56 -2.95 -15.86
C HIS A 71 19.91 -1.78 -15.13
N LEU A 72 19.28 -2.04 -13.98
CA LEU A 72 18.73 -1.00 -13.10
C LEU A 72 19.83 -0.04 -12.60
N ASP A 73 21.05 -0.55 -12.36
CA ASP A 73 22.20 0.26 -11.94
C ASP A 73 22.47 1.44 -12.88
N HIS A 74 22.19 1.29 -14.18
CA HIS A 74 22.37 2.35 -15.16
C HIS A 74 21.31 3.47 -15.06
N LEU A 75 20.17 3.20 -14.44
CA LEU A 75 19.07 4.14 -14.26
C LEU A 75 19.07 4.80 -12.87
N LEU A 76 19.85 4.25 -11.91
CA LEU A 76 19.91 4.76 -10.54
C LEU A 76 20.17 6.27 -10.43
N PRO A 77 21.06 6.91 -11.22
CA PRO A 77 21.27 8.35 -11.11
C PRO A 77 19.97 9.15 -11.27
N HIS A 78 19.11 8.74 -12.20
CA HIS A 78 17.81 9.37 -12.42
C HIS A 78 16.84 9.07 -11.28
N LEU A 79 16.77 7.82 -10.81
CA LEU A 79 15.87 7.43 -9.72
C LEU A 79 16.22 8.14 -8.40
N VAL A 80 17.52 8.26 -8.08
CA VAL A 80 18.01 9.03 -6.94
C VAL A 80 17.64 10.51 -7.08
N GLN A 81 17.73 11.07 -8.29
CA GLN A 81 17.35 12.45 -8.54
C GLN A 81 15.84 12.68 -8.34
N LEU A 82 14.97 11.73 -8.74
CA LEU A 82 13.52 11.80 -8.50
C LEU A 82 13.19 11.81 -7.00
N LEU A 83 13.94 11.06 -6.18
CA LEU A 83 13.74 10.98 -4.73
C LEU A 83 14.18 12.24 -3.96
N ALA A 84 14.85 13.19 -4.61
CA ALA A 84 15.37 14.35 -3.91
C ALA A 84 14.23 15.19 -3.28
N PRO A 85 14.36 15.66 -2.01
CA PRO A 85 13.29 16.35 -1.30
C PRO A 85 12.73 17.60 -2.00
N ALA A 86 13.55 18.25 -2.84
CA ALA A 86 13.15 19.44 -3.60
C ALA A 86 12.41 19.14 -4.91
N ARG A 87 12.23 17.87 -5.29
CA ARG A 87 11.41 17.47 -6.44
C ARG A 87 9.91 17.58 -6.12
N PRO A 88 9.04 17.68 -7.14
CA PRO A 88 7.59 17.55 -6.95
C PRO A 88 7.22 16.24 -6.24
N TYR A 89 6.05 16.21 -5.59
CA TYR A 89 5.63 15.01 -4.86
C TYR A 89 5.42 13.80 -5.80
N THR A 90 4.95 14.04 -7.03
CA THR A 90 4.74 13.01 -8.06
C THR A 90 6.03 12.28 -8.44
N ASP A 91 7.15 13.01 -8.55
CA ASP A 91 8.47 12.40 -8.78
C ASP A 91 8.86 11.47 -7.63
N ARG A 92 8.69 11.94 -6.37
CA ARG A 92 9.02 11.16 -5.19
C ARG A 92 8.14 9.92 -5.09
N GLN A 93 6.84 10.08 -5.33
CA GLN A 93 5.85 9.00 -5.36
C GLN A 93 6.28 7.92 -6.37
N TRP A 94 6.46 8.27 -7.65
CA TRP A 94 6.78 7.29 -8.67
C TRP A 94 8.14 6.63 -8.47
N ALA A 95 9.12 7.37 -7.95
CA ALA A 95 10.40 6.76 -7.59
C ALA A 95 10.26 5.77 -6.42
N ILE A 96 9.45 6.07 -5.41
CA ILE A 96 9.11 5.12 -4.34
C ILE A 96 8.44 3.88 -4.95
N CYS A 97 7.42 4.03 -5.80
CA CYS A 97 6.76 2.89 -6.45
C CYS A 97 7.74 1.99 -7.22
N ILE A 98 8.71 2.57 -7.93
CA ILE A 98 9.77 1.78 -8.61
C ILE A 98 10.63 1.02 -7.60
N PHE A 99 10.95 1.61 -6.44
CA PHE A 99 11.68 0.90 -5.40
C PHE A 99 10.84 -0.13 -4.64
N ASP A 100 9.52 0.05 -4.59
CA ASP A 100 8.59 -0.96 -4.08
C ASP A 100 8.66 -2.22 -4.94
N ASP A 101 8.68 -2.09 -6.28
CA ASP A 101 8.89 -3.21 -7.21
C ASP A 101 10.26 -3.89 -7.02
N VAL A 102 11.31 -3.10 -6.74
CA VAL A 102 12.65 -3.64 -6.46
C VAL A 102 12.64 -4.51 -5.21
N ILE A 103 11.85 -4.13 -4.20
CA ILE A 103 11.67 -4.88 -2.96
C ILE A 103 10.82 -6.12 -3.20
N GLU A 104 9.66 -5.96 -3.83
CA GLU A 104 8.69 -7.03 -4.05
C GLU A 104 9.27 -8.16 -4.93
N PHE A 105 9.82 -7.81 -6.09
CA PHE A 105 10.31 -8.81 -7.05
C PHE A 105 11.75 -9.26 -6.78
N GLY A 106 12.55 -8.41 -6.14
CA GLY A 106 13.93 -8.71 -5.77
C GLY A 106 14.08 -9.46 -4.44
N GLY A 107 13.05 -9.40 -3.58
CA GLY A 107 13.08 -10.03 -2.26
C GLY A 107 14.32 -9.62 -1.44
N PRO A 108 15.02 -10.55 -0.75
CA PRO A 108 16.18 -10.20 0.07
C PRO A 108 17.35 -9.54 -0.68
N ALA A 109 17.44 -9.70 -2.00
CA ALA A 109 18.48 -9.07 -2.81
C ALA A 109 18.34 -7.54 -2.86
N CYS A 110 17.14 -7.00 -2.58
CA CYS A 110 16.88 -5.56 -2.56
C CYS A 110 17.80 -4.81 -1.58
N VAL A 111 18.39 -5.51 -0.60
CA VAL A 111 19.40 -4.98 0.33
C VAL A 111 20.55 -4.24 -0.36
N LYS A 112 20.86 -4.59 -1.63
CA LYS A 112 21.82 -3.88 -2.47
C LYS A 112 21.52 -2.38 -2.57
N TYR A 113 20.25 -2.00 -2.57
CA TYR A 113 19.78 -0.63 -2.78
C TYR A 113 19.22 0.04 -1.52
N LYS A 114 19.34 -0.60 -0.35
CA LYS A 114 18.73 -0.14 0.89
C LYS A 114 19.08 1.30 1.26
N ASP A 115 20.33 1.70 1.02
CA ASP A 115 20.84 3.04 1.37
C ASP A 115 20.28 4.13 0.43
N ILE A 116 19.57 3.73 -0.64
CA ILE A 116 18.88 4.62 -1.56
C ILE A 116 17.41 4.76 -1.18
N PHE A 117 16.70 3.65 -0.95
CA PHE A 117 15.24 3.68 -0.81
C PHE A 117 14.74 3.78 0.64
N LEU A 118 15.50 3.31 1.65
CA LEU A 118 14.95 3.19 3.00
C LEU A 118 14.57 4.54 3.59
N GLU A 119 15.48 5.52 3.54
CA GLU A 119 15.19 6.85 4.08
C GLU A 119 14.04 7.53 3.33
N PRO A 120 14.00 7.56 1.99
CA PRO A 120 12.85 8.10 1.27
C PRO A 120 11.51 7.44 1.58
N ILE A 121 11.44 6.10 1.69
CA ILE A 121 10.21 5.39 2.06
C ILE A 121 9.78 5.78 3.48
N VAL A 122 10.69 5.71 4.46
CA VAL A 122 10.38 6.04 5.86
C VAL A 122 9.96 7.51 6.02
N ASN A 123 10.57 8.43 5.28
CA ASN A 123 10.18 9.83 5.27
C ASN A 123 8.85 10.05 4.54
N GLY A 124 8.59 9.28 3.47
CA GLY A 124 7.35 9.33 2.69
C GLY A 124 6.10 9.04 3.51
N LEU A 125 6.19 8.25 4.59
CA LEU A 125 5.09 8.04 5.54
C LEU A 125 4.60 9.32 6.23
N ARG A 126 5.39 10.39 6.22
CA ARG A 126 5.06 11.70 6.80
C ARG A 126 4.88 12.78 5.73
N ASP A 127 4.87 12.41 4.45
CA ASP A 127 4.75 13.37 3.36
C ASP A 127 3.36 14.05 3.40
N PRO A 128 3.25 15.36 3.11
CA PRO A 128 1.96 16.02 3.02
C PRO A 128 1.05 15.42 1.93
N ALA A 129 1.61 14.91 0.83
CA ALA A 129 0.84 14.31 -0.26
C ALA A 129 0.36 12.89 0.13
N PRO A 130 -0.96 12.63 0.15
CA PRO A 130 -1.49 11.28 0.42
C PRO A 130 -0.93 10.22 -0.52
N ASP A 131 -0.72 10.55 -1.79
CA ASP A 131 -0.18 9.63 -2.80
C ASP A 131 1.25 9.14 -2.46
N VAL A 132 2.08 10.01 -1.90
CA VAL A 132 3.41 9.63 -1.41
C VAL A 132 3.29 8.76 -0.16
N ARG A 133 2.36 9.07 0.74
CA ARG A 133 2.09 8.23 1.93
C ARG A 133 1.58 6.85 1.54
N GLN A 134 0.75 6.74 0.49
CA GLN A 134 0.29 5.47 -0.05
C GLN A 134 1.45 4.63 -0.56
N ALA A 135 2.27 5.18 -1.47
CA ALA A 135 3.45 4.49 -2.02
C ALA A 135 4.41 4.05 -0.90
N ALA A 136 4.73 4.94 0.03
CA ALA A 136 5.58 4.61 1.17
C ALA A 136 4.99 3.52 2.09
N SER A 137 3.68 3.53 2.30
CA SER A 137 2.99 2.51 3.10
C SER A 137 3.06 1.14 2.41
N TYR A 138 2.77 1.11 1.11
CA TYR A 138 2.92 -0.08 0.27
C TYR A 138 4.34 -0.65 0.35
N GLY A 139 5.35 0.22 0.14
CA GLY A 139 6.77 -0.09 0.27
C GLY A 139 7.15 -0.74 1.61
N CYS A 140 6.61 -0.24 2.73
CA CYS A 140 6.80 -0.84 4.04
C CYS A 140 6.19 -2.24 4.15
N GLY A 141 5.00 -2.43 3.56
CA GLY A 141 4.31 -3.72 3.50
C GLY A 141 5.10 -4.77 2.72
N VAL A 142 5.52 -4.43 1.49
CA VAL A 142 6.32 -5.34 0.65
C VAL A 142 7.72 -5.58 1.23
N LEU A 143 8.30 -4.60 1.94
CA LEU A 143 9.58 -4.80 2.66
C LEU A 143 9.44 -5.86 3.76
N ALA A 144 8.33 -5.84 4.50
CA ALA A 144 8.06 -6.86 5.50
C ALA A 144 7.81 -8.24 4.88
N GLN A 145 7.07 -8.29 3.78
CA GLN A 145 6.67 -9.53 3.13
C GLN A 145 7.79 -10.21 2.33
N PHE A 146 8.61 -9.43 1.62
CA PHE A 146 9.58 -9.95 0.65
C PHE A 146 11.03 -9.59 0.98
N GLY A 147 11.30 -8.49 1.68
CA GLY A 147 12.67 -8.01 1.95
C GLY A 147 13.51 -8.90 2.88
N GLY A 148 12.87 -9.76 3.66
CA GLY A 148 13.52 -10.71 4.58
C GLY A 148 13.82 -10.17 5.98
N GLU A 149 14.25 -11.07 6.87
CA GLU A 149 14.41 -10.79 8.32
C GLU A 149 15.38 -9.66 8.66
N GLN A 150 16.33 -9.36 7.76
CA GLN A 150 17.30 -8.27 7.91
C GLN A 150 16.65 -6.88 8.07
N PHE A 151 15.41 -6.71 7.58
CA PHE A 151 14.65 -5.47 7.72
C PHE A 151 13.75 -5.42 8.96
N ALA A 152 13.81 -6.41 9.87
CA ALA A 152 12.98 -6.43 11.07
C ALA A 152 13.08 -5.14 11.91
N GLY A 153 14.28 -4.57 12.02
CA GLY A 153 14.49 -3.29 12.70
C GLY A 153 13.76 -2.13 12.03
N THR A 154 13.77 -2.06 10.70
CA THR A 154 12.99 -1.09 9.93
C THR A 154 11.49 -1.32 10.07
N CYS A 155 11.02 -2.57 9.99
CA CYS A 155 9.61 -2.91 10.21
C CYS A 155 9.14 -2.41 11.59
N ALA A 156 9.94 -2.61 12.64
CA ALA A 156 9.63 -2.08 13.97
C ALA A 156 9.60 -0.55 14.03
N GLN A 157 10.52 0.12 13.33
CA GLN A 157 10.57 1.58 13.25
C GLN A 157 9.33 2.19 12.58
N VAL A 158 8.78 1.55 11.53
CA VAL A 158 7.70 2.14 10.71
C VAL A 158 6.30 1.90 11.28
N VAL A 159 6.07 0.87 12.11
CA VAL A 159 4.76 0.62 12.75
C VAL A 159 4.15 1.87 13.40
N PRO A 160 4.84 2.63 14.27
CA PRO A 160 4.26 3.85 14.85
C PRO A 160 3.99 4.95 13.82
N LEU A 161 4.68 4.96 12.69
CA LEU A 161 4.48 5.93 11.61
C LEU A 161 3.24 5.59 10.78
N LEU A 162 3.07 4.31 10.44
CA LEU A 162 1.86 3.80 9.79
C LEU A 162 0.63 4.04 10.68
N ALA A 163 0.75 3.79 11.99
CA ALA A 163 -0.31 4.08 12.94
C ALA A 163 -0.68 5.58 12.99
N ALA A 164 0.29 6.48 12.78
CA ALA A 164 0.03 7.91 12.74
C ALA A 164 -0.82 8.32 11.53
N ILE A 165 -0.60 7.71 10.35
CA ILE A 165 -1.43 7.92 9.15
C ILE A 165 -2.89 7.54 9.45
N VAL A 166 -3.09 6.36 10.04
CA VAL A 166 -4.43 5.85 10.39
C VAL A 166 -5.10 6.69 11.47
N SER A 167 -4.31 7.39 12.30
CA SER A 167 -4.81 8.25 13.38
C SER A 167 -5.05 9.70 12.95
N GLU A 168 -4.78 10.05 11.68
CA GLU A 168 -5.05 11.40 11.20
C GLU A 168 -6.55 11.74 11.26
N PRO A 169 -6.89 13.01 11.54
CA PRO A 169 -8.23 13.50 11.29
C PRO A 169 -8.63 13.26 9.82
N ASP A 170 -9.85 12.78 9.64
CA ASP A 170 -10.42 12.47 8.34
C ASP A 170 -9.58 11.49 7.52
N CYS A 171 -8.84 10.57 8.16
CA CYS A 171 -7.99 9.57 7.48
C CYS A 171 -8.74 8.73 6.43
N ARG A 172 -10.06 8.62 6.56
CA ARG A 172 -10.94 7.92 5.62
C ARG A 172 -11.68 8.86 4.63
N SER A 173 -11.25 10.12 4.48
CA SER A 173 -11.74 10.99 3.40
C SER A 173 -11.32 10.43 2.04
N ILE A 174 -12.03 10.82 0.97
CA ILE A 174 -11.77 10.33 -0.39
C ILE A 174 -10.30 10.54 -0.78
N GLU A 175 -9.69 11.66 -0.39
CA GLU A 175 -8.30 11.99 -0.73
C GLU A 175 -7.27 11.18 0.07
N LYS A 176 -7.62 10.66 1.26
CA LYS A 176 -6.69 10.01 2.17
C LYS A 176 -6.88 8.50 2.28
N LEU A 177 -8.03 8.00 1.83
CA LEU A 177 -8.48 6.62 2.06
C LEU A 177 -7.46 5.59 1.56
N SER A 178 -6.96 5.75 0.33
CA SER A 178 -5.97 4.83 -0.25
C SER A 178 -4.69 4.73 0.58
N ALA A 179 -4.17 5.87 1.06
CA ALA A 179 -3.01 5.89 1.93
C ALA A 179 -3.28 5.22 3.29
N THR A 180 -4.46 5.46 3.86
CA THR A 180 -4.89 4.86 5.13
C THR A 180 -5.05 3.35 5.01
N GLU A 181 -5.72 2.85 3.96
CA GLU A 181 -5.90 1.40 3.75
C GLU A 181 -4.57 0.70 3.47
N ASN A 182 -3.67 1.31 2.67
CA ASN A 182 -2.32 0.79 2.48
C ASN A 182 -1.51 0.78 3.78
N ALA A 183 -1.67 1.77 4.67
CA ALA A 183 -1.01 1.76 5.98
C ALA A 183 -1.52 0.64 6.89
N ILE A 184 -2.84 0.39 6.89
CA ILE A 184 -3.45 -0.72 7.64
C ILE A 184 -2.93 -2.06 7.12
N SER A 185 -2.87 -2.24 5.80
CA SER A 185 -2.38 -3.47 5.20
C SER A 185 -0.88 -3.67 5.39
N ALA A 186 -0.07 -2.60 5.32
CA ALA A 186 1.36 -2.67 5.61
C ALA A 186 1.62 -3.20 7.03
N VAL A 187 0.84 -2.76 8.02
CA VAL A 187 0.92 -3.31 9.38
C VAL A 187 0.46 -4.77 9.44
N ALA A 188 -0.55 -5.17 8.67
CA ALA A 188 -0.94 -6.58 8.53
C ALA A 188 0.23 -7.43 8.01
N LYS A 189 0.90 -6.98 6.94
CA LYS A 189 2.07 -7.63 6.35
C LYS A 189 3.24 -7.70 7.36
N ILE A 190 3.48 -6.65 8.15
CA ILE A 190 4.49 -6.68 9.23
C ILE A 190 4.14 -7.71 10.31
N ILE A 191 2.91 -7.71 10.83
CA ILE A 191 2.44 -8.67 11.84
C ILE A 191 2.63 -10.10 11.34
N LYS A 192 2.36 -10.35 10.05
CA LYS A 192 2.42 -11.69 9.46
C LYS A 192 3.84 -12.15 9.17
N TYR A 193 4.63 -11.32 8.49
CA TYR A 193 5.87 -11.76 7.85
C TYR A 193 7.14 -11.32 8.58
N ASN A 194 7.13 -10.19 9.30
CA ASN A 194 8.37 -9.64 9.89
C ASN A 194 8.14 -8.97 11.25
N HIS A 195 7.75 -9.79 12.23
CA HIS A 195 7.31 -9.33 13.54
C HIS A 195 8.32 -9.56 14.69
N SER A 196 9.55 -9.99 14.40
CA SER A 196 10.52 -10.41 15.43
C SER A 196 11.02 -9.26 16.33
N GLN A 197 10.88 -8.01 15.88
CA GLN A 197 11.32 -6.80 16.59
C GLN A 197 10.16 -5.90 17.05
N ILE A 198 8.92 -6.38 16.99
CA ILE A 198 7.74 -5.65 17.49
C ILE A 198 7.04 -6.41 18.60
N ASN A 199 6.27 -5.70 19.43
CA ASN A 199 5.30 -6.34 20.31
C ASN A 199 4.08 -6.79 19.52
N ARG A 200 4.15 -7.98 18.92
CA ARG A 200 3.13 -8.50 18.00
C ARG A 200 1.71 -8.46 18.58
N ASP A 201 1.54 -8.86 19.85
CA ASP A 201 0.22 -8.89 20.50
C ASP A 201 -0.38 -7.50 20.72
N GLU A 202 0.44 -6.52 21.06
CA GLU A 202 0.02 -5.12 21.16
C GLU A 202 -0.30 -4.54 19.78
N THR A 203 0.52 -4.81 18.78
CA THR A 203 0.29 -4.36 17.40
C THR A 203 -1.01 -4.95 16.84
N ILE A 204 -1.30 -6.24 17.04
CA ILE A 204 -2.59 -6.86 16.68
C ILE A 204 -3.75 -6.18 17.42
N ARG A 205 -3.57 -5.93 18.73
CA ARG A 205 -4.37 -5.06 19.60
C ARG A 205 -4.94 -3.85 18.84
N HIS A 206 -4.03 -3.02 18.40
CA HIS A 206 -4.32 -1.75 17.75
C HIS A 206 -4.82 -1.93 16.32
N TRP A 207 -4.19 -2.81 15.55
CA TRP A 207 -4.52 -3.04 14.15
C TRP A 207 -5.99 -3.46 13.95
N LEU A 208 -6.52 -4.33 14.81
CA LEU A 208 -7.93 -4.73 14.76
C LEU A 208 -8.91 -3.57 14.92
N THR A 209 -8.51 -2.46 15.56
CA THR A 209 -9.35 -1.27 15.74
C THR A 209 -9.41 -0.38 14.51
N TRP A 210 -8.51 -0.60 13.54
CA TRP A 210 -8.40 0.23 12.34
C TRP A 210 -9.24 -0.29 11.18
N LEU A 211 -9.65 -1.55 11.21
CA LEU A 211 -10.44 -2.22 10.18
C LEU A 211 -11.84 -1.58 10.06
N PRO A 212 -12.47 -1.61 8.87
CA PRO A 212 -12.18 -2.48 7.71
C PRO A 212 -11.29 -1.85 6.62
N VAL A 213 -10.77 -2.67 5.71
CA VAL A 213 -10.18 -2.26 4.42
C VAL A 213 -11.10 -2.78 3.33
N VAL A 214 -11.64 -1.90 2.50
CA VAL A 214 -12.74 -2.26 1.57
C VAL A 214 -12.63 -1.65 0.18
N GLU A 215 -11.83 -0.60 -0.01
CA GLU A 215 -11.69 0.02 -1.34
C GLU A 215 -10.49 -0.54 -2.10
N ASP A 216 -9.40 -0.84 -1.40
CA ASP A 216 -8.19 -1.38 -2.02
C ASP A 216 -8.28 -2.91 -2.17
N ALA A 217 -8.68 -3.36 -3.36
CA ALA A 217 -8.87 -4.78 -3.68
C ALA A 217 -7.56 -5.58 -3.76
N GLU A 218 -6.40 -4.92 -3.88
CA GLU A 218 -5.09 -5.57 -3.85
C GLU A 218 -4.63 -5.79 -2.40
N GLU A 219 -4.94 -4.84 -1.52
CA GLU A 219 -4.53 -4.88 -0.11
C GLU A 219 -5.51 -5.61 0.81
N ALA A 220 -6.82 -5.56 0.52
CA ALA A 220 -7.85 -6.23 1.29
C ALA A 220 -7.58 -7.74 1.53
N PRO A 221 -7.20 -8.55 0.52
CA PRO A 221 -6.87 -9.95 0.74
C PRO A 221 -5.83 -10.19 1.83
N HIS A 222 -4.78 -9.37 1.92
CA HIS A 222 -3.75 -9.50 2.95
C HIS A 222 -4.28 -9.22 4.36
N VAL A 223 -5.18 -8.25 4.48
CA VAL A 223 -5.84 -7.88 5.73
C VAL A 223 -6.77 -8.98 6.21
N TYR A 224 -7.66 -9.48 5.35
CA TYR A 224 -8.64 -10.51 5.73
C TYR A 224 -8.00 -11.89 5.91
N GLU A 225 -6.90 -12.20 5.20
CA GLU A 225 -6.14 -13.42 5.43
C GLU A 225 -5.55 -13.43 6.84
N LEU A 226 -4.88 -12.36 7.27
CA LEU A 226 -4.36 -12.24 8.63
C LEU A 226 -5.49 -12.33 9.67
N LEU A 227 -6.63 -11.67 9.42
CA LEU A 227 -7.78 -11.72 10.31
C LEU A 227 -8.30 -13.16 10.49
N CYS A 228 -8.42 -13.91 9.39
CA CYS A 228 -8.85 -15.30 9.42
C CYS A 228 -7.85 -16.19 10.17
N GLU A 229 -6.55 -15.99 9.97
CA GLU A 229 -5.49 -16.72 10.69
C GLU A 229 -5.53 -16.43 12.20
N LEU A 230 -5.72 -15.18 12.60
CA LEU A 230 -5.85 -14.79 14.01
C LEU A 230 -7.08 -15.42 14.66
N ALA A 231 -8.21 -15.46 13.95
CA ALA A 231 -9.43 -16.08 14.43
C ALA A 231 -9.29 -17.60 14.57
N ALA A 232 -8.75 -18.27 13.55
CA ALA A 232 -8.50 -19.71 13.56
C ALA A 232 -7.48 -20.12 14.63
N GLY A 233 -6.49 -19.25 14.89
CA GLY A 233 -5.50 -19.43 15.96
C GLY A 233 -6.01 -19.11 17.37
N GLY A 234 -7.24 -18.58 17.51
CA GLY A 234 -7.82 -18.23 18.81
C GLY A 234 -7.12 -17.06 19.50
N HIS A 235 -6.65 -16.06 18.74
CA HIS A 235 -5.93 -14.93 19.31
C HIS A 235 -6.78 -14.22 20.38
N PRO A 236 -6.24 -13.92 21.59
CA PRO A 236 -7.03 -13.39 22.71
C PRO A 236 -7.81 -12.11 22.42
N ALA A 237 -7.31 -11.27 21.50
CA ALA A 237 -7.98 -10.05 21.06
C ALA A 237 -9.36 -10.32 20.40
N LEU A 238 -9.55 -11.49 19.83
CA LEU A 238 -10.79 -11.91 19.15
C LEU A 238 -11.69 -12.79 20.04
N ALA A 239 -11.24 -13.11 21.26
CA ALA A 239 -11.97 -13.96 22.21
C ALA A 239 -12.85 -13.16 23.20
N THR A 240 -12.98 -11.84 23.03
CA THR A 240 -13.81 -11.01 23.90
C THR A 240 -15.29 -11.06 23.47
N PRO A 241 -16.25 -10.86 24.39
CA PRO A 241 -17.67 -10.86 24.04
C PRO A 241 -18.03 -9.85 22.93
N ASP A 242 -17.38 -8.69 22.94
CA ASP A 242 -17.62 -7.62 21.95
C ASP A 242 -16.87 -7.83 20.63
N ALA A 243 -15.86 -8.70 20.59
CA ALA A 243 -15.08 -8.97 19.38
C ALA A 243 -15.90 -9.72 18.33
N LEU A 244 -16.76 -10.66 18.73
CA LEU A 244 -17.54 -11.45 17.78
C LEU A 244 -18.57 -10.62 16.99
N PRO A 245 -19.42 -9.79 17.63
CA PRO A 245 -20.30 -8.89 16.89
C PRO A 245 -19.54 -7.96 15.93
N ARG A 246 -18.40 -7.40 16.39
CA ARG A 246 -17.54 -6.54 15.57
C ARG A 246 -16.94 -7.28 14.38
N LEU A 247 -16.46 -8.50 14.60
CA LEU A 247 -15.90 -9.36 13.56
C LEU A 247 -16.94 -9.69 12.50
N LEU A 248 -18.16 -10.03 12.92
CA LEU A 248 -19.24 -10.32 11.98
C LEU A 248 -19.66 -9.08 11.18
N ALA A 249 -19.77 -7.91 11.84
CA ALA A 249 -20.05 -6.64 11.17
C ALA A 249 -18.97 -6.28 10.14
N LEU A 250 -17.71 -6.47 10.50
CA LEU A 250 -16.56 -6.24 9.63
C LEU A 250 -16.58 -7.17 8.40
N LEU A 251 -16.84 -8.47 8.60
CA LEU A 251 -16.95 -9.42 7.47
C LEU A 251 -18.14 -9.08 6.58
N ALA A 252 -19.27 -8.66 7.18
CA ALA A 252 -20.44 -8.24 6.44
C ALA A 252 -20.18 -7.01 5.57
N GLU A 253 -19.48 -5.99 6.10
CA GLU A 253 -19.07 -4.82 5.32
C GLU A 253 -18.12 -5.23 4.19
N ALA A 254 -17.14 -6.11 4.46
CA ALA A 254 -16.23 -6.61 3.44
C ALA A 254 -16.94 -7.31 2.28
N PHE A 255 -17.95 -8.14 2.57
CA PHE A 255 -18.77 -8.78 1.54
C PHE A 255 -19.67 -7.78 0.81
N LEU A 256 -20.28 -6.83 1.54
CA LEU A 256 -21.15 -5.81 0.95
C LEU A 256 -20.40 -4.92 -0.05
N ARG A 257 -19.11 -4.69 0.19
CA ARG A 257 -18.24 -3.86 -0.64
C ARG A 257 -17.43 -4.63 -1.67
N ASP A 258 -17.64 -5.95 -1.76
CA ASP A 258 -16.85 -6.83 -2.62
C ASP A 258 -15.32 -6.67 -2.42
N ALA A 259 -14.92 -6.39 -1.17
CA ALA A 259 -13.54 -6.03 -0.82
C ALA A 259 -12.51 -7.10 -1.21
N VAL A 260 -12.92 -8.38 -1.17
CA VAL A 260 -12.11 -9.51 -1.60
C VAL A 260 -12.84 -10.23 -2.72
N PRO A 261 -12.22 -10.46 -3.89
CA PRO A 261 -12.86 -11.18 -4.99
C PRO A 261 -13.27 -12.60 -4.60
N GLU A 262 -14.43 -13.07 -5.06
CA GLU A 262 -14.93 -14.45 -4.79
C GLU A 262 -13.96 -15.55 -5.27
N THR A 263 -13.16 -15.26 -6.29
CA THR A 263 -12.13 -16.18 -6.81
C THR A 263 -10.91 -16.31 -5.90
N SER A 264 -10.76 -15.41 -4.92
CA SER A 264 -9.66 -15.43 -3.97
C SER A 264 -9.84 -16.56 -2.95
N PRO A 265 -8.79 -17.35 -2.65
CA PRO A 265 -8.82 -18.30 -1.54
C PRO A 265 -9.16 -17.65 -0.19
N VAL A 266 -8.83 -16.36 -0.02
CA VAL A 266 -9.14 -15.59 1.20
C VAL A 266 -10.64 -15.41 1.38
N TYR A 267 -11.40 -15.22 0.29
CA TYR A 267 -12.87 -15.15 0.35
C TYR A 267 -13.46 -16.42 0.97
N ALA A 268 -12.98 -17.60 0.53
CA ALA A 268 -13.41 -18.87 1.11
C ALA A 268 -13.05 -19.00 2.59
N GLN A 269 -11.89 -18.45 3.02
CA GLN A 269 -11.52 -18.40 4.44
C GLN A 269 -12.48 -17.51 5.24
N MET A 270 -12.85 -16.34 4.71
CA MET A 270 -13.81 -15.43 5.34
C MET A 270 -15.18 -16.08 5.50
N VAL A 271 -15.70 -16.75 4.46
CA VAL A 271 -16.97 -17.49 4.53
C VAL A 271 -16.91 -18.60 5.58
N ASN A 272 -15.81 -19.36 5.64
CA ASN A 272 -15.63 -20.39 6.65
C ASN A 272 -15.60 -19.82 8.07
N LEU A 273 -15.00 -18.64 8.27
CA LEU A 273 -15.03 -17.94 9.55
C LEU A 273 -16.46 -17.54 9.94
N VAL A 274 -17.28 -17.04 9.02
CA VAL A 274 -18.71 -16.78 9.28
C VAL A 274 -19.44 -18.08 9.66
N ARG A 275 -19.20 -19.19 8.95
CA ARG A 275 -19.80 -20.50 9.28
C ARG A 275 -19.41 -20.99 10.67
N GLN A 276 -18.17 -20.75 11.09
CA GLN A 276 -17.72 -21.06 12.46
C GLN A 276 -18.48 -20.23 13.50
N ILE A 277 -18.67 -18.93 13.27
CA ILE A 277 -19.46 -18.06 14.16
C ILE A 277 -20.93 -18.53 14.19
N GLN A 278 -21.49 -18.89 13.03
CA GLN A 278 -22.86 -19.39 12.89
C GLN A 278 -23.13 -20.68 13.70
N SER A 279 -22.09 -21.48 13.98
CA SER A 279 -22.24 -22.68 14.81
C SER A 279 -22.78 -22.38 16.22
N ASN A 280 -22.58 -21.15 16.72
CA ASN A 280 -23.24 -20.64 17.91
C ASN A 280 -24.49 -19.84 17.52
N GLY A 281 -25.59 -20.56 17.23
CA GLY A 281 -26.79 -19.98 16.63
C GLY A 281 -27.44 -18.83 17.42
N GLU A 282 -27.43 -18.89 18.75
CA GLU A 282 -27.98 -17.83 19.61
C GLU A 282 -27.16 -16.53 19.47
N LEU A 283 -25.83 -16.65 19.59
CA LEU A 283 -24.92 -15.52 19.48
C LEU A 283 -24.92 -14.93 18.06
N PHE A 284 -24.92 -15.79 17.04
CA PHE A 284 -25.00 -15.36 15.64
C PHE A 284 -26.30 -14.60 15.36
N SER A 285 -27.44 -15.10 15.82
CA SER A 285 -28.74 -14.41 15.66
C SER A 285 -28.73 -13.04 16.35
N ALA A 286 -28.16 -12.95 17.55
CA ALA A 286 -28.04 -11.69 18.28
C ALA A 286 -27.14 -10.67 17.57
N CYS A 287 -26.06 -11.12 16.93
CA CYS A 287 -25.19 -10.26 16.14
C CYS A 287 -25.88 -9.79 14.85
N LEU A 288 -26.58 -10.69 14.14
CA LEU A 288 -27.30 -10.34 12.91
C LEU A 288 -28.34 -9.25 13.13
N MET A 289 -29.06 -9.26 14.27
CA MET A 289 -30.06 -8.23 14.59
C MET A 289 -29.48 -6.82 14.74
N GLN A 290 -28.16 -6.68 14.91
CA GLN A 290 -27.47 -5.38 15.00
C GLN A 290 -27.02 -4.85 13.65
N LEU A 291 -27.05 -5.69 12.60
CA LEU A 291 -26.62 -5.33 11.25
C LEU A 291 -27.78 -4.76 10.43
N SER A 292 -27.47 -3.89 9.47
CA SER A 292 -28.46 -3.42 8.51
C SER A 292 -28.94 -4.55 7.59
N ASN A 293 -30.09 -4.35 6.93
CA ASN A 293 -30.62 -5.36 5.99
C ASN A 293 -29.64 -5.68 4.85
N GLU A 294 -28.89 -4.68 4.36
CA GLU A 294 -27.88 -4.85 3.30
C GLU A 294 -26.73 -5.76 3.77
N HIS A 295 -26.22 -5.52 4.98
CA HIS A 295 -25.19 -6.38 5.58
C HIS A 295 -25.67 -7.81 5.81
N GLN A 296 -26.92 -7.99 6.27
CA GLN A 296 -27.51 -9.33 6.44
C GLN A 296 -27.65 -10.05 5.09
N GLN A 297 -28.03 -9.32 4.02
CA GLN A 297 -28.12 -9.87 2.67
C GLN A 297 -26.75 -10.27 2.12
N ALA A 298 -25.73 -9.42 2.29
CA ALA A 298 -24.35 -9.72 1.87
C ALA A 298 -23.82 -11.00 2.54
N LEU A 299 -24.00 -11.13 3.86
CA LEU A 299 -23.64 -12.37 4.59
C LEU A 299 -24.41 -13.59 4.06
N SER A 300 -25.72 -13.44 3.80
CA SER A 300 -26.55 -14.52 3.28
C SER A 300 -26.10 -14.98 1.90
N GLN A 301 -25.75 -14.04 1.02
CA GLN A 301 -25.21 -14.33 -0.32
C GLN A 301 -23.88 -15.06 -0.21
N ALA A 302 -22.94 -14.55 0.58
CA ALA A 302 -21.62 -15.16 0.78
C ALA A 302 -21.70 -16.58 1.37
N LEU A 303 -22.64 -16.85 2.28
CA LEU A 303 -22.85 -18.19 2.84
C LEU A 303 -23.49 -19.19 1.88
N SER A 304 -24.21 -18.70 0.88
CA SER A 304 -24.95 -19.49 -0.12
C SER A 304 -24.12 -19.85 -1.35
N ALA A 305 -22.99 -19.17 -1.56
CA ALA A 305 -21.97 -19.48 -2.56
C ALA A 305 -21.16 -20.74 -2.15
#